data_AF-A0A1F8RSJ8-F1
#
_entry.id   AF-A0A1F8RSJ8-F1
#
_cell.length_a   1.000
_cell.length_b   1.000
_cell.length_c   1.000
_cell.angle_alpha   90.00
_cell.angle_beta   90.00
_cell.angle_gamma   90.00
#
_symmetry.space_group_name_H-M   'P 1'
#
loop_
_entity.id
_entity.type
_entity.pdbx_description
1 polymer ?
#
loop_
_entity_poly.entity_id
_entity_poly.type
_entity_poly.pdbx_seq_one_letter_code
_entity_poly.pdbx_strand_id
1 'polypeptide(L)'
;MRFPLLLSLLAAALLLAPACGGGEGDRSAGIIHRLLLAAGVDQAGALESFVGRLPDGLPVKPPQYPGADLIVSSRQPAPVGGTDAGLEGGAGAPRPLLYLIVLDTGDERAKVYAFYAEALDKDPWQIESAFSTEQLDTFEFTNVEDADIAGAVSISSGGEDARTSILISLQDAGAVQAGPPDGATPGEEPFELGESLPLPKGFPPDVPAYEGATITGSAFFREPGSESFLLIFLTPDSQGQVIEFYREEFQGRGWTVEEGAAVGLEDRIDFQDARQDIQGDVVADRSARARRFTEVRIEVRVNPARQPASDGATPEPTEAPPGETSSPR
;
A
#
# COMPACT_ATOMS: atom_id res chain seq x y z
N MET A 1 0.38 -2.68 -9.44
CA MET A 1 0.30 -1.58 -8.45
C MET A 1 -0.38 -2.10 -7.17
N ARG A 2 0.37 -2.36 -6.08
CA ARG A 2 -0.22 -2.81 -4.81
C ARG A 2 -0.36 -1.66 -3.80
N PHE A 3 -1.57 -1.54 -3.25
CA PHE A 3 -2.14 -0.45 -2.44
C PHE A 3 -2.10 -0.58 -0.89
N PRO A 4 -1.61 -1.65 -0.24
CA PRO A 4 -2.19 -2.07 1.05
C PRO A 4 -1.88 -1.13 2.22
N LEU A 5 -0.81 -0.36 2.13
CA LEU A 5 -0.24 0.32 3.31
C LEU A 5 -0.94 1.64 3.66
N LEU A 6 -1.25 2.47 2.66
CA LEU A 6 -1.95 3.75 2.90
C LEU A 6 -3.38 3.49 3.38
N LEU A 7 -4.03 2.47 2.81
CA LEU A 7 -5.38 2.06 3.19
C LEU A 7 -5.46 1.50 4.61
N SER A 8 -4.46 0.70 5.02
CA SER A 8 -4.41 0.17 6.38
C SER A 8 -4.30 1.28 7.44
N LEU A 9 -3.51 2.34 7.16
CA LEU A 9 -3.42 3.52 8.03
C LEU A 9 -4.73 4.31 8.10
N LEU A 10 -5.41 4.50 6.97
CA LEU A 10 -6.72 5.16 6.91
C LEU A 10 -7.80 4.37 7.67
N ALA A 11 -7.82 3.04 7.53
CA ALA A 11 -8.75 2.18 8.25
C ALA A 11 -8.48 2.18 9.78
N ALA A 12 -7.22 2.20 10.20
CA ALA A 12 -6.87 2.33 11.61
C ALA A 12 -7.30 3.69 12.21
N ALA A 13 -7.23 4.77 11.43
CA ALA A 13 -7.70 6.08 11.86
C ALA A 13 -9.23 6.16 12.01
N LEU A 14 -9.98 5.41 11.21
CA LEU A 14 -11.44 5.24 11.36
C LEU A 14 -11.81 4.58 12.70
N LEU A 15 -11.00 3.64 13.19
CA LEU A 15 -11.25 2.92 14.45
C LEU A 15 -10.95 3.75 15.72
N LEU A 16 -10.20 4.84 15.61
CA LEU A 16 -9.66 5.59 16.75
C LEU A 16 -10.37 6.92 17.05
N ALA A 17 -11.43 7.30 16.33
CA ALA A 17 -12.11 8.58 16.55
C ALA A 17 -13.10 8.50 17.73
N PRO A 18 -12.86 9.17 18.88
CA PRO A 18 -13.80 9.17 20.00
C PRO A 18 -15.06 9.97 19.68
N ALA A 19 -16.23 9.40 20.01
CA ALA A 19 -17.54 10.01 19.83
C ALA A 19 -17.79 11.16 20.83
N CYS A 20 -17.26 12.35 20.57
CA CYS A 20 -17.63 13.54 21.33
C CYS A 20 -19.00 14.12 20.87
N GLY A 21 -19.85 14.44 21.84
CA GLY A 21 -21.18 15.05 21.70
C GLY A 21 -21.19 16.38 20.92
N GLY A 22 -21.66 16.39 19.68
CA GLY A 22 -21.78 17.60 18.83
C GLY A 22 -22.75 17.34 17.66
N GLY A 23 -23.36 18.38 17.08
CA GLY A 23 -24.42 18.24 16.06
C GLY A 23 -24.01 17.43 14.81
N GLU A 24 -24.98 16.74 14.22
CA GLU A 24 -24.82 15.70 13.18
C GLU A 24 -24.07 16.18 11.91
N GLY A 25 -24.21 17.46 11.53
CA GLY A 25 -23.50 18.04 10.38
C GLY A 25 -22.07 18.51 10.64
N ASP A 26 -21.73 18.87 11.87
CA ASP A 26 -20.38 19.35 12.23
C ASP A 26 -19.42 18.19 12.57
N ARG A 27 -19.97 17.02 12.94
CA ARG A 27 -19.17 15.82 13.27
C ARG A 27 -18.43 15.26 12.07
N SER A 28 -19.09 15.16 10.92
CA SER A 28 -18.53 14.53 9.73
C SER A 28 -17.32 15.30 9.23
N ALA A 29 -17.44 16.63 9.07
CA ALA A 29 -16.35 17.49 8.64
C ALA A 29 -15.11 17.42 9.56
N GLY A 30 -15.33 17.32 10.88
CA GLY A 30 -14.24 17.20 11.86
C GLY A 30 -13.51 15.86 11.85
N ILE A 31 -14.22 14.75 11.62
CA ILE A 31 -13.63 13.40 11.54
C ILE A 31 -12.78 13.28 10.29
N ILE A 32 -13.26 13.78 9.16
CA ILE A 32 -12.55 13.74 7.87
C ILE A 32 -11.28 14.57 7.91
N HIS A 33 -11.36 15.79 8.45
CA HIS A 33 -10.17 16.64 8.61
C HIS A 33 -9.11 15.93 9.47
N ARG A 34 -9.51 15.23 10.54
CA ARG A 34 -8.58 14.47 11.39
C ARG A 34 -8.05 13.20 10.71
N LEU A 35 -8.86 12.49 9.93
CA LEU A 35 -8.44 11.32 9.16
C LEU A 35 -7.41 11.70 8.09
N LEU A 36 -7.65 12.81 7.39
CA LEU A 36 -6.75 13.33 6.36
C LEU A 36 -5.46 13.90 6.96
N LEU A 37 -5.55 14.58 8.11
CA LEU A 37 -4.37 15.01 8.87
C LEU A 37 -3.58 13.80 9.40
N ALA A 38 -4.25 12.76 9.90
CA ALA A 38 -3.62 11.54 10.38
C ALA A 38 -2.96 10.73 9.26
N ALA A 39 -3.48 10.82 8.03
CA ALA A 39 -2.87 10.24 6.84
C ALA A 39 -1.64 11.04 6.33
N GLY A 40 -1.20 12.08 7.05
CA GLY A 40 -0.01 12.86 6.70
C GLY A 40 -0.18 13.73 5.46
N VAL A 41 -1.43 14.05 5.07
CA VAL A 41 -1.72 14.91 3.93
C VAL A 41 -1.56 16.38 4.34
N ASP A 42 -0.32 16.82 4.53
CA ASP A 42 0.01 18.23 4.85
C ASP A 42 -0.17 19.17 3.63
N GLN A 43 -0.54 18.64 2.47
CA GLN A 43 -0.88 19.45 1.28
C GLN A 43 -2.35 19.89 1.31
N ALA A 44 -2.69 20.73 2.29
CA ALA A 44 -4.04 21.28 2.48
C ALA A 44 -4.58 22.10 1.28
N GLY A 45 -3.76 22.37 0.25
CA GLY A 45 -4.13 23.19 -0.91
C GLY A 45 -4.79 22.44 -2.08
N ALA A 46 -4.74 21.11 -2.13
CA ALA A 46 -5.17 20.34 -3.32
C ALA A 46 -6.37 19.40 -3.09
N LEU A 47 -6.94 19.40 -1.89
CA LEU A 47 -8.07 18.55 -1.54
C LEU A 47 -9.39 19.27 -1.83
N GLU A 48 -10.17 18.73 -2.77
CA GLU A 48 -11.54 19.14 -3.00
C GLU A 48 -12.48 18.19 -2.27
N SER A 49 -13.37 18.71 -1.41
CA SER A 49 -14.30 17.91 -0.61
C SER A 49 -15.76 18.19 -0.97
N PHE A 50 -16.58 17.15 -0.94
CA PHE A 50 -17.95 17.12 -1.42
C PHE A 50 -18.83 16.40 -0.39
N VAL A 51 -19.63 17.16 0.36
CA VAL A 51 -20.53 16.60 1.39
C VAL A 51 -21.81 16.09 0.73
N GLY A 52 -22.22 14.86 1.04
CA GLY A 52 -23.49 14.29 0.53
C GLY A 52 -23.54 14.00 -0.97
N ARG A 53 -22.44 14.20 -1.70
CA ARG A 53 -22.36 13.99 -3.16
C ARG A 53 -20.99 13.49 -3.56
N LEU A 54 -20.92 12.80 -4.69
CA LEU A 54 -19.67 12.35 -5.28
C LEU A 54 -18.90 13.53 -5.93
N PRO A 55 -17.56 13.43 -6.06
CA PRO A 55 -16.78 14.42 -6.78
C PRO A 55 -17.10 14.34 -8.27
N ASP A 56 -17.06 15.49 -8.94
CA ASP A 56 -17.15 15.55 -10.39
C ASP A 56 -15.88 14.94 -11.03
N GLY A 57 -16.03 14.28 -12.18
CA GLY A 57 -14.89 13.73 -12.92
C GLY A 57 -14.38 12.36 -12.45
N LEU A 58 -15.10 11.66 -11.58
CA LEU A 58 -14.86 10.22 -11.33
C LEU A 58 -14.81 9.47 -12.67
N PRO A 59 -13.75 8.69 -12.96
CA PRO A 59 -13.63 8.00 -14.25
C PRO A 59 -14.71 6.94 -14.43
N VAL A 60 -15.02 6.25 -13.34
CA VAL A 60 -16.05 5.23 -13.24
C VAL A 60 -16.66 5.30 -11.85
N LYS A 61 -17.95 5.03 -11.74
CA LYS A 61 -18.62 4.99 -10.45
C LYS A 61 -18.35 3.63 -9.80
N PRO A 62 -17.68 3.57 -8.63
CA PRO A 62 -17.55 2.30 -7.91
C PRO A 62 -18.94 1.82 -7.46
N PRO A 63 -19.12 0.51 -7.21
CA PRO A 63 -20.36 0.00 -6.63
C PRO A 63 -20.71 0.76 -5.35
N GLN A 64 -21.96 1.18 -5.20
CA GLN A 64 -22.44 1.86 -4.00
C GLN A 64 -23.38 0.94 -3.22
N TYR A 65 -23.13 0.79 -1.93
CA TYR A 65 -23.99 0.00 -1.07
C TYR A 65 -25.41 0.60 -1.00
N PRO A 66 -26.47 -0.16 -1.36
CA PRO A 66 -27.83 0.35 -1.33
C PRO A 66 -28.27 0.77 0.07
N GLY A 67 -28.81 1.97 0.19
CA GLY A 67 -29.29 2.50 1.47
C GLY A 67 -28.19 3.04 2.39
N ALA A 68 -26.93 3.05 1.96
CA ALA A 68 -25.89 3.79 2.66
C ALA A 68 -26.02 5.31 2.42
N ASP A 69 -25.81 6.08 3.47
CA ASP A 69 -25.69 7.53 3.41
C ASP A 69 -24.31 7.90 2.92
N LEU A 70 -24.22 8.69 1.84
CA LEU A 70 -22.97 9.30 1.43
C LEU A 70 -22.64 10.45 2.37
N ILE A 71 -21.65 10.26 3.23
CA ILE A 71 -21.27 11.24 4.23
C ILE A 71 -20.41 12.32 3.59
N VAL A 72 -19.32 11.89 2.97
CA VAL A 72 -18.42 12.77 2.24
C VAL A 72 -17.79 12.02 1.08
N SER A 73 -17.31 12.79 0.12
CA SER A 73 -16.25 12.34 -0.75
C SER A 73 -15.23 13.45 -0.95
N SER A 74 -14.04 13.08 -1.40
CA SER A 74 -13.01 14.03 -1.78
C SER A 74 -12.26 13.57 -3.02
N ARG A 75 -11.62 14.54 -3.66
CA ARG A 75 -10.71 14.34 -4.78
C ARG A 75 -9.46 15.13 -4.49
N GLN A 76 -8.31 14.50 -4.69
CA GLN A 76 -7.03 15.15 -4.63
C GLN A 76 -6.10 14.54 -5.68
N PRO A 77 -5.07 15.28 -6.13
CA PRO A 77 -3.91 14.64 -6.74
C PRO A 77 -3.42 13.55 -5.79
N ALA A 78 -3.31 12.32 -6.27
CA ALA A 78 -2.72 11.25 -5.51
C ALA A 78 -1.32 11.71 -5.07
N PRO A 79 -0.94 11.46 -3.80
CA PRO A 79 0.36 11.86 -3.31
C PRO A 79 1.41 11.26 -4.25
N VAL A 80 2.26 12.14 -4.78
CA VAL A 80 3.46 11.71 -5.49
C VAL A 80 4.35 11.12 -4.41
N GLY A 81 4.18 9.83 -4.11
CA GLY A 81 4.98 9.09 -3.13
C GLY A 81 6.47 9.25 -3.41
N GLY A 82 7.09 10.22 -2.77
CA GLY A 82 8.46 10.64 -2.99
C GLY A 82 8.69 11.88 -2.16
N THR A 83 9.52 11.76 -1.14
CA THR A 83 9.94 12.84 -0.22
C THR A 83 10.84 13.88 -0.87
N ASP A 84 10.88 13.95 -2.20
CA ASP A 84 11.62 14.96 -2.95
C ASP A 84 10.82 16.26 -2.98
N ALA A 85 10.72 16.88 -1.81
CA ALA A 85 10.14 18.20 -1.56
C ALA A 85 10.92 19.35 -2.24
N GLY A 86 11.81 19.06 -3.20
CA GLY A 86 12.67 20.04 -3.88
C GLY A 86 12.46 20.17 -5.38
N LEU A 87 11.76 19.22 -6.03
CA LEU A 87 11.47 19.32 -7.45
C LEU A 87 10.05 19.87 -7.61
N GLU A 88 9.96 21.18 -7.85
CA GLU A 88 8.78 21.80 -8.43
C GLU A 88 8.55 21.15 -9.80
N GLY A 89 7.94 19.95 -9.81
CA GLY A 89 7.69 19.18 -11.01
C GLY A 89 6.99 20.09 -12.01
N GLY A 90 7.63 20.27 -13.18
CA GLY A 90 7.20 21.20 -14.21
C GLY A 90 5.68 21.19 -14.36
N ALA A 91 5.09 22.37 -14.26
CA ALA A 91 3.64 22.58 -14.31
C ALA A 91 3.05 21.95 -15.59
N GLY A 92 2.61 20.69 -15.53
CA GLY A 92 2.03 20.02 -16.69
C GLY A 92 2.14 18.50 -16.76
N ALA A 93 2.96 17.83 -15.92
CA ALA A 93 2.94 16.37 -15.89
C ALA A 93 1.61 15.87 -15.30
N PRO A 94 0.91 14.92 -15.96
CA PRO A 94 -0.34 14.36 -15.44
C PRO A 94 -0.10 13.73 -14.08
N ARG A 95 -0.95 14.07 -13.11
CA ARG A 95 -0.90 13.49 -11.77
C ARG A 95 -2.08 12.54 -11.61
N PRO A 96 -1.85 11.31 -11.10
CA PRO A 96 -2.95 10.43 -10.75
C PRO A 96 -3.93 11.16 -9.83
N LEU A 97 -5.22 10.90 -9.98
CA LEU A 97 -6.23 11.42 -9.05
C LEU A 97 -6.59 10.33 -8.05
N LEU A 98 -6.68 10.72 -6.79
CA LEU A 98 -7.19 9.90 -5.70
C LEU A 98 -8.55 10.46 -5.29
N TYR A 99 -9.53 9.58 -5.33
CA TYR A 99 -10.89 9.81 -4.86
C TYR A 99 -11.11 9.02 -3.58
N LEU A 100 -11.63 9.67 -2.55
CA LEU A 100 -12.04 9.03 -1.31
C LEU A 100 -13.55 9.22 -1.15
N ILE A 101 -14.28 8.16 -0.80
CA ILE A 101 -15.72 8.19 -0.62
C ILE A 101 -16.02 7.50 0.71
N VAL A 102 -16.70 8.19 1.61
CA VAL A 102 -17.09 7.67 2.92
C VAL A 102 -18.60 7.53 2.96
N LEU A 103 -19.06 6.31 3.18
CA LEU A 103 -20.46 5.95 3.32
C LEU A 103 -20.71 5.38 4.72
N ASP A 104 -21.91 5.57 5.25
CA ASP A 104 -22.37 4.86 6.46
C ASP A 104 -23.70 4.17 6.20
N THR A 105 -23.89 3.00 6.79
CA THR A 105 -25.18 2.30 6.75
C THR A 105 -25.55 1.74 8.12
N GLY A 106 -26.85 1.59 8.36
CA GLY A 106 -27.37 0.87 9.54
C GLY A 106 -27.39 -0.65 9.36
N ASP A 107 -27.02 -1.15 8.18
CA ASP A 107 -26.89 -2.58 7.93
C ASP A 107 -25.64 -3.18 8.59
N GLU A 108 -25.71 -4.47 8.93
CA GLU A 108 -24.61 -5.22 9.54
C GLU A 108 -23.42 -5.38 8.58
N ARG A 109 -22.19 -5.34 9.14
CA ARG A 109 -20.92 -5.49 8.41
C ARG A 109 -20.91 -6.69 7.47
N ALA A 110 -21.41 -7.85 7.91
CA ALA A 110 -21.45 -9.06 7.09
C ALA A 110 -22.30 -8.90 5.82
N LYS A 111 -23.39 -8.14 5.89
CA LYS A 111 -24.26 -7.85 4.73
C LYS A 111 -23.57 -6.88 3.76
N VAL A 112 -22.84 -5.91 4.29
CA VAL A 112 -22.03 -4.97 3.50
C VAL A 112 -20.88 -5.68 2.80
N TYR A 113 -20.18 -6.55 3.51
CA TYR A 113 -19.13 -7.42 2.96
C TYR A 113 -19.65 -8.25 1.79
N ALA A 114 -20.76 -8.97 1.97
CA ALA A 114 -21.33 -9.83 0.95
C ALA A 114 -21.71 -9.05 -0.32
N PHE A 115 -22.24 -7.83 -0.16
CA PHE A 115 -22.53 -6.95 -1.29
C PHE A 115 -21.27 -6.60 -2.09
N TYR A 116 -20.19 -6.14 -1.43
CA TYR A 116 -18.98 -5.74 -2.16
C TYR A 116 -18.24 -6.93 -2.76
N ALA A 117 -18.21 -8.08 -2.08
CA ALA A 117 -17.67 -9.31 -2.64
C ALA A 117 -18.38 -9.70 -3.94
N GLU A 118 -19.72 -9.61 -3.99
CA GLU A 118 -20.48 -9.90 -5.21
C GLU A 118 -20.36 -8.81 -6.28
N ALA A 119 -20.35 -7.53 -5.87
CA ALA A 119 -20.36 -6.40 -6.81
C ALA A 119 -19.00 -6.18 -7.48
N LEU A 120 -17.90 -6.49 -6.79
CA LEU A 120 -16.53 -6.37 -7.31
C LEU A 120 -16.06 -7.62 -8.08
N ASP A 121 -16.81 -8.73 -8.02
CA ASP A 121 -16.59 -9.96 -8.80
C ASP A 121 -17.38 -9.95 -10.13
N LYS A 122 -17.82 -8.77 -10.58
CA LYS A 122 -18.58 -8.56 -11.81
C LYS A 122 -17.96 -7.45 -12.64
N ASP A 123 -17.98 -7.63 -13.96
CA ASP A 123 -17.50 -6.63 -14.92
C ASP A 123 -18.08 -5.23 -14.65
N PRO A 124 -17.25 -4.16 -14.72
CA PRO A 124 -15.85 -4.18 -15.17
C PRO A 124 -14.84 -4.40 -14.02
N TRP A 125 -15.27 -4.87 -12.84
CA TRP A 125 -14.40 -4.98 -11.67
C TRP A 125 -13.84 -6.39 -11.52
N GLN A 126 -12.64 -6.45 -10.96
CA GLN A 126 -12.00 -7.68 -10.54
C GLN A 126 -11.35 -7.48 -9.17
N ILE A 127 -11.59 -8.42 -8.25
CA ILE A 127 -10.92 -8.44 -6.94
C ILE A 127 -9.48 -8.95 -7.13
N GLU A 128 -8.51 -8.15 -6.69
CA GLU A 128 -7.09 -8.52 -6.68
C GLU A 128 -6.69 -9.18 -5.36
N SER A 129 -7.19 -8.62 -4.26
CA SER A 129 -6.92 -9.12 -2.93
C SER A 129 -8.10 -8.85 -2.00
N ALA A 130 -8.22 -9.69 -0.97
CA ALA A 130 -9.20 -9.49 0.09
C ALA A 130 -8.56 -9.86 1.43
N PHE A 131 -8.86 -9.06 2.45
CA PHE A 131 -8.40 -9.25 3.81
C PHE A 131 -9.57 -9.03 4.77
N SER A 132 -9.66 -9.85 5.82
CA SER A 132 -10.76 -9.79 6.79
C SER A 132 -10.24 -10.04 8.20
N THR A 133 -10.74 -9.25 9.14
CA THR A 133 -10.48 -9.32 10.58
C THR A 133 -11.79 -9.21 11.35
N GLU A 134 -11.69 -9.30 12.68
CA GLU A 134 -12.83 -9.09 13.57
C GLU A 134 -13.43 -7.68 13.49
N GLN A 135 -12.70 -6.68 12.99
CA GLN A 135 -13.12 -5.27 12.99
C GLN A 135 -13.17 -4.62 11.61
N LEU A 136 -12.42 -5.16 10.66
CA LEU A 136 -12.18 -4.58 9.35
C LEU A 136 -12.21 -5.66 8.27
N ASP A 137 -12.93 -5.41 7.20
CA ASP A 137 -12.81 -6.12 5.93
C ASP A 137 -12.27 -5.16 4.87
N THR A 138 -11.44 -5.64 3.96
CA THR A 138 -10.92 -4.83 2.85
C THR A 138 -10.84 -5.66 1.58
N PHE A 139 -11.27 -5.05 0.47
CA PHE A 139 -11.10 -5.56 -0.88
C PHE A 139 -10.22 -4.60 -1.66
N GLU A 140 -9.19 -5.09 -2.33
CA GLU A 140 -8.50 -4.37 -3.39
C GLU A 140 -9.03 -4.85 -4.73
N PHE A 141 -9.25 -3.91 -5.66
CA PHE A 141 -9.85 -4.21 -6.94
C PHE A 141 -9.27 -3.35 -8.07
N THR A 142 -9.39 -3.85 -9.29
CA THR A 142 -9.01 -3.17 -10.53
C THR A 142 -10.18 -3.13 -11.50
N ASN A 143 -10.14 -2.20 -12.44
CA ASN A 143 -11.05 -2.19 -13.58
C ASN A 143 -10.41 -2.97 -14.75
N VAL A 144 -11.09 -4.00 -15.25
CA VAL A 144 -10.58 -4.86 -16.33
C VAL A 144 -10.63 -4.18 -17.70
N GLU A 145 -11.47 -3.16 -17.87
CA GLU A 145 -11.55 -2.37 -19.10
C GLU A 145 -10.51 -1.24 -19.11
N ASP A 146 -10.05 -0.81 -17.94
CA ASP A 146 -9.06 0.25 -17.76
C ASP A 146 -8.13 -0.03 -16.57
N ALA A 147 -6.95 -0.59 -16.87
CA ALA A 147 -5.95 -0.95 -15.87
C ALA A 147 -5.38 0.24 -15.09
N ASP A 148 -5.60 1.48 -15.55
CA ASP A 148 -5.19 2.69 -14.83
C ASP A 148 -6.15 3.03 -13.68
N ILE A 149 -7.32 2.37 -13.62
CA ILE A 149 -8.30 2.54 -12.56
C ILE A 149 -8.20 1.37 -11.58
N ALA A 150 -7.80 1.68 -10.35
CA ALA A 150 -7.73 0.71 -9.26
C ALA A 150 -8.31 1.33 -7.99
N GLY A 151 -8.71 0.48 -7.05
CA GLY A 151 -9.25 0.98 -5.81
C GLY A 151 -9.25 -0.05 -4.70
N ALA A 152 -9.79 0.36 -3.57
CA ALA A 152 -10.05 -0.52 -2.47
C ALA A 152 -11.29 -0.07 -1.69
N VAL A 153 -12.00 -1.04 -1.13
CA VAL A 153 -13.13 -0.82 -0.22
C VAL A 153 -12.75 -1.35 1.15
N SER A 154 -12.76 -0.51 2.16
CA SER A 154 -12.63 -0.89 3.57
C SER A 154 -13.98 -0.79 4.27
N ILE A 155 -14.34 -1.81 5.03
CA ILE A 155 -15.62 -1.95 5.72
C ILE A 155 -15.34 -2.19 7.20
N SER A 156 -15.82 -1.32 8.07
CA SER A 156 -15.60 -1.43 9.51
C SER A 156 -16.90 -1.24 10.29
N SER A 157 -17.09 -1.99 11.36
CA SER A 157 -18.19 -1.77 12.30
C SER A 157 -17.82 -0.67 13.29
N GLY A 158 -18.64 0.38 13.37
CA GLY A 158 -18.57 1.43 14.38
C GLY A 158 -18.94 0.88 15.76
N GLY A 159 -18.13 1.21 16.77
CA GLY A 159 -18.26 0.61 18.11
C GLY A 159 -19.55 0.99 18.85
N GLU A 160 -19.86 2.28 18.96
CA GLU A 160 -20.91 2.76 19.88
C GLU A 160 -22.31 2.84 19.24
N ASP A 161 -22.41 3.01 17.92
CA ASP A 161 -23.68 3.25 17.22
C ASP A 161 -24.14 2.10 16.33
N ALA A 162 -23.40 0.98 16.32
CA ALA A 162 -23.65 -0.21 15.51
C ALA A 162 -23.80 0.08 14.00
N ARG A 163 -23.31 1.24 13.53
CA ARG A 163 -23.28 1.55 12.10
C ARG A 163 -22.10 0.86 11.44
N THR A 164 -22.25 0.53 10.16
CA THR A 164 -21.12 0.08 9.34
C THR A 164 -20.63 1.24 8.50
N SER A 165 -19.37 1.61 8.67
CA SER A 165 -18.68 2.60 7.83
C SER A 165 -17.97 1.92 6.68
N ILE A 166 -18.03 2.56 5.52
CA ILE A 166 -17.44 2.09 4.27
C ILE A 166 -16.56 3.21 3.72
N LEU A 167 -15.27 2.93 3.55
CA LEU A 167 -14.34 3.79 2.86
C LEU A 167 -14.01 3.20 1.50
N ILE A 168 -14.35 3.89 0.43
CA ILE A 168 -13.91 3.56 -0.93
C ILE A 168 -12.80 4.52 -1.32
N SER A 169 -11.65 3.97 -1.67
CA SER A 169 -10.55 4.68 -2.30
C SER A 169 -10.49 4.27 -3.76
N LEU A 170 -10.53 5.22 -4.68
CA LEU A 170 -10.37 4.98 -6.12
C LEU A 170 -9.22 5.84 -6.62
N GLN A 171 -8.25 5.22 -7.27
CA GLN A 171 -7.18 5.89 -7.96
C GLN A 171 -7.40 5.79 -9.46
N ASP A 172 -7.15 6.90 -10.14
CA ASP A 172 -7.13 7.00 -11.58
C ASP A 172 -5.75 7.47 -12.01
N ALA A 173 -4.93 6.53 -12.50
CA ALA A 173 -3.63 6.83 -13.05
C ALA A 173 -3.70 7.45 -14.46
N GLY A 174 -4.82 7.25 -15.16
CA GLY A 174 -5.09 7.73 -16.50
C GLY A 174 -5.77 9.09 -16.53
N ALA A 175 -6.29 9.57 -15.40
CA ALA A 175 -6.81 10.93 -15.22
C ALA A 175 -5.72 11.97 -15.46
N VAL A 176 -5.55 12.29 -16.72
CA VAL A 176 -4.89 13.51 -17.15
C VAL A 176 -5.80 14.65 -16.69
N GLN A 177 -5.38 15.40 -15.67
CA GLN A 177 -5.84 16.77 -15.55
C GLN A 177 -5.36 17.45 -16.83
N ALA A 178 -6.26 17.72 -17.77
CA ALA A 178 -5.94 18.25 -19.10
C ALA A 178 -4.91 19.36 -18.95
N GLY A 179 -3.67 19.05 -19.30
CA GLY A 179 -2.58 20.01 -19.28
C GLY A 179 -2.94 21.18 -20.21
N PRO A 180 -2.31 22.36 -20.02
CA PRO A 180 -2.50 23.48 -20.92
C PRO A 180 -2.27 23.04 -22.39
N PRO A 181 -3.04 23.60 -23.34
CA PRO A 181 -3.19 23.07 -24.70
C PRO A 181 -1.88 22.98 -25.49
N ASP A 182 -1.78 21.86 -26.23
CA ASP A 182 -0.87 21.47 -27.30
C ASP A 182 0.31 22.39 -27.68
N GLY A 183 1.52 21.85 -27.52
CA GLY A 183 2.72 22.36 -28.20
C GLY A 183 4.04 22.11 -27.48
N ALA A 184 4.01 21.85 -26.18
CA ALA A 184 5.20 21.43 -25.45
C ALA A 184 5.41 19.93 -25.68
N THR A 185 6.42 19.57 -26.48
CA THR A 185 7.07 18.26 -26.30
C THR A 185 7.49 18.24 -24.84
N PRO A 186 6.98 17.34 -23.98
CA PRO A 186 7.45 17.26 -22.62
C PRO A 186 8.94 16.99 -22.73
N GLY A 187 9.77 18.00 -22.49
CA GLY A 187 11.15 17.76 -22.15
C GLY A 187 11.04 16.91 -20.91
N GLU A 188 11.39 15.62 -21.01
CA GLU A 188 11.66 14.80 -19.84
C GLU A 188 12.76 15.54 -19.10
N GLU A 189 12.38 16.46 -18.22
CA GLU A 189 13.31 16.98 -17.22
C GLU A 189 13.90 15.74 -16.55
N PRO A 190 15.23 15.62 -16.50
CA PRO A 190 15.86 14.46 -15.90
C PRO A 190 15.24 14.24 -14.52
N PHE A 191 14.65 13.06 -14.31
CA PHE A 191 14.18 12.70 -12.98
C PHE A 191 15.42 12.63 -12.07
N GLU A 192 15.54 13.62 -11.20
CA GLU A 192 16.61 13.65 -10.20
C GLU A 192 16.11 12.88 -8.97
N LEU A 193 16.87 11.87 -8.57
CA LEU A 193 16.69 11.23 -7.26
C LEU A 193 17.08 12.26 -6.20
N GLY A 194 16.17 12.60 -5.29
CA GLY A 194 16.55 13.42 -4.15
C GLY A 194 17.22 12.60 -3.05
N GLU A 195 17.18 13.13 -1.82
CA GLU A 195 17.93 12.55 -0.71
C GLU A 195 17.28 11.24 -0.24
N SER A 196 18.10 10.20 -0.07
CA SER A 196 17.63 8.92 0.45
C SER A 196 17.12 9.08 1.88
N LEU A 197 15.91 8.57 2.15
CA LEU A 197 15.39 8.47 3.50
C LEU A 197 16.22 7.50 4.36
N PRO A 198 16.27 7.69 5.69
CA PRO A 198 16.86 6.71 6.58
C PRO A 198 16.00 5.45 6.67
N LEU A 199 16.62 4.32 7.00
CA LEU A 199 15.90 3.09 7.34
C LEU A 199 14.99 3.31 8.57
N PRO A 200 13.82 2.64 8.63
CA PRO A 200 12.93 2.74 9.77
C PRO A 200 13.61 2.17 11.01
N LYS A 201 13.38 2.81 12.16
CA LYS A 201 13.99 2.39 13.42
C LYS A 201 13.61 0.94 13.74
N GLY A 202 14.62 0.09 13.96
CA GLY A 202 14.43 -1.32 14.28
C GLY A 202 14.35 -2.24 13.06
N PHE A 203 14.55 -1.71 11.84
CA PHE A 203 14.66 -2.55 10.66
C PHE A 203 15.69 -3.67 10.87
N PRO A 204 15.36 -4.95 10.58
CA PRO A 204 16.25 -6.06 10.89
C PRO A 204 17.60 -5.92 10.17
N PRO A 205 18.73 -5.92 10.89
CA PRO A 205 20.05 -5.79 10.27
C PRO A 205 20.42 -7.00 9.40
N ASP A 206 19.70 -8.11 9.56
CA ASP A 206 19.89 -9.33 8.79
C ASP A 206 19.25 -9.27 7.40
N VAL A 207 18.32 -8.33 7.16
CA VAL A 207 17.78 -8.06 5.83
C VAL A 207 18.70 -7.07 5.12
N PRO A 208 19.33 -7.48 4.00
CA PRO A 208 20.32 -6.66 3.32
C PRO A 208 19.68 -5.41 2.71
N ALA A 209 20.31 -4.26 2.93
CA ALA A 209 19.97 -3.05 2.17
C ALA A 209 20.59 -3.15 0.77
N TYR A 210 19.87 -2.67 -0.24
CA TYR A 210 20.37 -2.66 -1.62
C TYR A 210 21.38 -1.51 -1.80
N GLU A 211 22.63 -1.82 -2.15
CA GLU A 211 23.65 -0.78 -2.34
C GLU A 211 23.35 0.11 -3.54
N GLY A 212 23.60 1.42 -3.40
CA GLY A 212 23.36 2.39 -4.47
C GLY A 212 21.89 2.73 -4.72
N ALA A 213 20.96 2.16 -3.98
CA ALA A 213 19.55 2.55 -4.02
C ALA A 213 19.29 3.85 -3.27
N THR A 214 18.22 4.56 -3.68
CA THR A 214 17.69 5.73 -2.97
C THR A 214 16.34 5.35 -2.33
N ILE A 215 16.27 5.36 -1.00
CA ILE A 215 15.05 5.04 -0.27
C ILE A 215 14.07 6.21 -0.40
N THR A 216 12.93 5.95 -1.02
CA THR A 216 11.87 6.94 -1.27
C THR A 216 10.68 6.77 -0.33
N GLY A 217 10.58 5.64 0.37
CA GLY A 217 9.56 5.38 1.37
C GLY A 217 10.01 4.36 2.42
N SER A 218 9.57 4.58 3.66
CA SER A 218 9.77 3.62 4.74
C SER A 218 8.60 3.68 5.73
N ALA A 219 8.17 2.54 6.24
CA ALA A 219 7.15 2.47 7.28
C ALA A 219 7.40 1.31 8.25
N PHE A 220 6.78 1.40 9.42
CA PHE A 220 6.83 0.42 10.49
C PHE A 220 5.44 0.24 11.10
N PHE A 221 5.04 -1.02 11.28
CA PHE A 221 3.78 -1.43 11.89
C PHE A 221 4.06 -2.40 13.02
N ARG A 222 3.28 -2.28 14.09
CA ARG A 222 3.33 -3.23 15.21
C ARG A 222 1.94 -3.73 15.50
N GLU A 223 1.79 -5.05 15.44
CA GLU A 223 0.58 -5.78 15.77
C GLU A 223 0.85 -6.72 16.95
N PRO A 224 -0.17 -7.15 17.72
CA PRO A 224 0.02 -8.17 18.75
C PRO A 224 0.63 -9.45 18.16
N GLY A 225 1.91 -9.70 18.47
CA GLY A 225 2.63 -10.88 17.99
C GLY A 225 3.38 -10.71 16.67
N SER A 226 3.42 -9.52 16.06
CA SER A 226 4.21 -9.26 14.86
C SER A 226 4.68 -7.81 14.74
N GLU A 227 5.87 -7.62 14.17
CA GLU A 227 6.36 -6.32 13.72
C GLU A 227 6.58 -6.37 12.21
N SER A 228 6.03 -5.40 11.47
CA SER A 228 6.17 -5.34 10.02
C SER A 228 6.89 -4.06 9.60
N PHE A 229 7.75 -4.17 8.60
CA PHE A 229 8.49 -3.07 8.00
C PHE A 229 8.19 -3.03 6.51
N LEU A 230 8.09 -1.83 5.96
CA LEU A 230 8.05 -1.60 4.53
C LEU A 230 9.19 -0.69 4.15
N LEU A 231 9.93 -1.07 3.10
CA LEU A 231 10.86 -0.20 2.39
C LEU A 231 10.44 -0.07 0.93
N ILE A 232 10.56 1.14 0.41
CA ILE A 232 10.41 1.44 -1.02
C ILE A 232 11.65 2.23 -1.43
N PHE A 233 12.30 1.80 -2.50
CA PHE A 233 13.47 2.49 -3.05
C PHE A 233 13.53 2.44 -4.57
N LEU A 234 14.31 3.35 -5.13
CA LEU A 234 14.62 3.40 -6.56
C LEU A 234 16.08 3.02 -6.80
N THR A 235 16.32 2.25 -7.85
CA THR A 235 17.66 1.87 -8.32
C THR A 235 17.75 1.94 -9.84
N PRO A 236 18.90 2.34 -10.43
CA PRO A 236 19.11 2.28 -11.87
C PRO A 236 19.29 0.85 -12.40
N ASP A 237 19.50 -0.13 -11.51
CA ASP A 237 19.62 -1.53 -11.88
C ASP A 237 18.29 -2.09 -12.38
N SER A 238 18.36 -3.14 -13.20
CA SER A 238 17.15 -3.83 -13.71
C SER A 238 16.48 -4.68 -12.63
N GLN A 239 15.18 -4.95 -12.81
CA GLN A 239 14.37 -5.84 -11.95
C GLN A 239 15.10 -7.17 -11.67
N GLY A 240 15.59 -7.84 -12.71
CA GLY A 240 16.31 -9.12 -12.57
C GLY A 240 17.60 -9.02 -11.77
N GLN A 241 18.36 -7.92 -11.87
CA GLN A 241 19.57 -7.72 -11.05
C GLN A 241 19.21 -7.56 -9.58
N VAL A 242 18.15 -6.80 -9.28
CA VAL A 242 17.67 -6.61 -7.91
C VAL A 242 17.25 -7.94 -7.29
N ILE A 243 16.45 -8.71 -8.01
CA ILE A 243 15.92 -9.99 -7.52
C ILE A 243 17.03 -11.00 -7.34
N GLU A 244 17.99 -11.08 -8.26
CA GLU A 244 19.16 -11.96 -8.12
C GLU A 244 19.98 -11.59 -6.88
N PHE A 245 20.26 -10.31 -6.66
CA PHE A 245 20.98 -9.85 -5.48
C PHE A 245 20.31 -10.33 -4.17
N TYR A 246 19.00 -10.13 -4.03
CA TYR A 246 18.28 -10.54 -2.83
C TYR A 246 18.24 -12.06 -2.70
N ARG A 247 18.06 -12.80 -3.80
CA ARG A 247 18.12 -14.26 -3.81
C ARG A 247 19.47 -14.75 -3.28
N GLU A 248 20.56 -14.23 -3.82
CA GLU A 248 21.93 -14.60 -3.43
C GLU A 248 22.22 -14.25 -1.97
N GLU A 249 21.88 -13.03 -1.53
CA GLU A 249 22.10 -12.60 -0.13
C GLU A 249 21.31 -13.44 0.88
N PHE A 250 20.03 -13.73 0.61
CA PHE A 250 19.20 -14.53 1.51
C PHE A 250 19.64 -16.00 1.52
N GLN A 251 19.90 -16.60 0.35
CA GLN A 251 20.41 -17.97 0.29
C GLN A 251 21.79 -18.12 0.93
N GLY A 252 22.67 -17.12 0.77
CA GLY A 252 23.97 -17.06 1.43
C GLY A 252 23.89 -17.06 2.96
N ARG A 253 22.77 -16.59 3.51
CA ARG A 253 22.44 -16.62 4.96
C ARG A 253 21.71 -17.88 5.40
N GLY A 254 21.50 -18.84 4.48
CA GLY A 254 20.75 -20.07 4.74
C GLY A 254 19.24 -19.87 4.85
N TRP A 255 18.71 -18.78 4.29
CA TRP A 255 17.26 -18.54 4.26
C TRP A 255 16.63 -19.30 3.09
N THR A 256 15.37 -19.66 3.25
CA THR A 256 14.56 -20.21 2.16
C THR A 256 14.09 -19.05 1.29
N VAL A 257 14.27 -19.17 -0.02
CA VAL A 257 13.78 -18.22 -1.02
C VAL A 257 12.92 -18.98 -2.00
N GLU A 258 11.69 -18.52 -2.20
CA GLU A 258 10.73 -19.08 -3.13
C GLU A 258 10.41 -18.05 -4.22
N GLU A 259 10.26 -18.52 -5.46
CA GLU A 259 9.77 -17.66 -6.54
C GLU A 259 8.30 -17.34 -6.29
N GLY A 260 7.98 -16.07 -6.14
CA GLY A 260 6.61 -15.62 -5.96
C GLY A 260 5.84 -15.75 -7.27
N ALA A 261 4.52 -15.91 -7.19
CA ALA A 261 3.68 -15.78 -8.38
C ALA A 261 3.81 -14.34 -8.93
N ALA A 262 4.36 -14.21 -10.13
CA ALA A 262 4.41 -12.93 -10.83
C ALA A 262 2.97 -12.43 -11.06
N VAL A 263 2.68 -11.21 -10.62
CA VAL A 263 1.40 -10.55 -10.87
C VAL A 263 1.63 -9.44 -11.89
N GLY A 264 1.47 -9.78 -13.17
CA GLY A 264 1.71 -8.85 -14.28
C GLY A 264 3.17 -8.88 -14.77
N LEU A 265 3.85 -7.73 -14.73
CA LEU A 265 5.23 -7.55 -15.24
C LEU A 265 6.27 -7.36 -14.14
N GLU A 266 5.87 -7.51 -12.88
CA GLU A 266 6.76 -7.41 -11.72
C GLU A 266 7.47 -8.73 -11.45
N ASP A 267 8.75 -8.66 -11.06
CA ASP A 267 9.49 -9.81 -10.55
C ASP A 267 9.33 -9.87 -9.03
N ARG A 268 9.14 -11.06 -8.47
CA ARG A 268 8.87 -11.26 -7.04
C ARG A 268 9.55 -12.50 -6.48
N ILE A 269 10.11 -12.36 -5.28
CA ILE A 269 10.53 -13.49 -4.44
C ILE A 269 9.94 -13.35 -3.04
N ASP A 270 9.61 -14.49 -2.43
CA ASP A 270 9.25 -14.59 -1.02
C ASP A 270 10.44 -15.20 -0.26
N PHE A 271 10.70 -14.75 0.96
CA PHE A 271 11.83 -15.22 1.77
C PHE A 271 11.43 -15.52 3.22
N GLN A 272 12.14 -16.46 3.84
CA GLN A 272 11.98 -16.80 5.25
C GLN A 272 13.28 -17.33 5.85
N ASP A 273 13.64 -16.90 7.05
CA ASP A 273 14.79 -17.43 7.78
C ASP A 273 14.52 -18.83 8.36
N ALA A 274 15.57 -19.56 8.71
CA ALA A 274 15.44 -20.95 9.20
C ALA A 274 14.61 -21.09 10.49
N ARG A 275 14.45 -20.01 11.27
CA ARG A 275 13.67 -19.97 12.52
C ARG A 275 12.24 -19.47 12.33
N GLN A 276 11.90 -18.98 11.14
CA GLN A 276 10.65 -18.26 10.87
C GLN A 276 10.47 -17.03 11.78
N ASP A 277 11.58 -16.48 12.27
CA ASP A 277 11.63 -15.25 13.03
C ASP A 277 11.56 -14.04 12.09
N ILE A 278 12.00 -14.19 10.84
CA ILE A 278 11.93 -13.19 9.79
C ILE A 278 11.36 -13.81 8.51
N GLN A 279 10.38 -13.16 7.93
CA GLN A 279 9.82 -13.53 6.63
C GLN A 279 9.34 -12.31 5.87
N GLY A 280 9.18 -12.40 4.56
CA GLY A 280 8.76 -11.27 3.77
C GLY A 280 8.77 -11.54 2.28
N ASP A 281 8.69 -10.45 1.52
CA ASP A 281 8.78 -10.49 0.07
C ASP A 281 9.55 -9.28 -0.47
N VAL A 282 10.17 -9.51 -1.63
CA VAL A 282 10.79 -8.47 -2.45
C VAL A 282 10.06 -8.44 -3.78
N VAL A 283 9.56 -7.26 -4.14
CA VAL A 283 8.93 -7.00 -5.44
C VAL A 283 9.74 -5.93 -6.16
N ALA A 284 10.12 -6.21 -7.40
CA ALA A 284 10.82 -5.27 -8.27
C ALA A 284 9.96 -4.98 -9.51
N ASP A 285 9.61 -3.72 -9.72
CA ASP A 285 8.84 -3.25 -10.87
C ASP A 285 9.51 -2.04 -11.53
N ARG A 286 9.16 -1.73 -12.78
CA ARG A 286 9.63 -0.51 -13.43
C ARG A 286 8.89 0.68 -12.83
N SER A 287 9.62 1.72 -12.44
CA SER A 287 8.97 2.92 -11.91
C SER A 287 8.09 3.58 -12.97
N ALA A 288 6.81 3.75 -12.65
CA ALA A 288 5.85 4.44 -13.52
C ALA A 288 6.23 5.92 -13.74
N ARG A 289 6.87 6.54 -12.74
CA ARG A 289 7.26 7.96 -12.75
C ARG A 289 8.62 8.18 -13.40
N ALA A 290 9.54 7.24 -13.18
CA ALA A 290 10.91 7.36 -13.64
C ALA A 290 11.32 6.07 -14.35
N ARG A 291 10.85 5.90 -15.59
CA ARG A 291 10.95 4.63 -16.36
C ARG A 291 12.37 4.05 -16.52
N ARG A 292 13.40 4.85 -16.22
CA ARG A 292 14.81 4.44 -16.21
C ARG A 292 15.24 3.77 -14.90
N PHE A 293 14.39 3.78 -13.88
CA PHE A 293 14.64 3.20 -12.58
C PHE A 293 13.69 2.02 -12.34
N THR A 294 14.19 1.07 -11.56
CA THR A 294 13.39 0.03 -10.94
C THR A 294 12.93 0.53 -9.58
N GLU A 295 11.64 0.45 -9.31
CA GLU A 295 11.05 0.60 -8.00
C GLU A 295 11.03 -0.75 -7.30
N VAL A 296 11.64 -0.80 -6.12
CA VAL A 296 11.74 -2.02 -5.33
C VAL A 296 10.98 -1.81 -4.04
N ARG A 297 10.16 -2.79 -3.69
CA ARG A 297 9.42 -2.85 -2.44
C ARG A 297 9.87 -4.06 -1.66
N ILE A 298 10.15 -3.85 -0.37
CA ILE A 298 10.48 -4.92 0.56
C ILE A 298 9.52 -4.84 1.72
N GLU A 299 8.74 -5.90 1.92
CA GLU A 299 7.95 -6.10 3.11
C GLU A 299 8.65 -7.13 4.00
N VAL A 300 8.87 -6.78 5.27
CA VAL A 300 9.52 -7.66 6.25
C VAL A 300 8.62 -7.80 7.46
N ARG A 301 8.29 -9.03 7.83
CA ARG A 301 7.62 -9.39 9.07
C ARG A 301 8.60 -10.06 10.01
N VAL A 302 8.56 -9.63 11.27
CA VAL A 302 9.47 -10.06 12.33
C VAL A 302 8.65 -10.57 13.50
N ASN A 303 9.02 -11.75 14.00
CA ASN A 303 8.49 -12.26 15.25
C ASN A 303 9.06 -11.45 16.43
N PRO A 304 8.25 -10.80 17.28
CA PRO A 304 8.74 -10.01 18.40
C PRO A 304 9.43 -10.86 19.49
N ALA A 305 9.24 -12.18 19.48
CA ALA A 305 9.98 -13.10 20.35
C ALA A 305 11.42 -13.34 19.88
N ARG A 306 11.81 -12.83 18.71
CA ARG A 306 13.15 -12.94 18.15
C ARG A 306 14.18 -12.40 19.14
N GLN A 307 15.14 -13.25 19.49
CA GLN A 307 16.38 -12.76 20.08
C GLN A 307 17.22 -12.16 18.96
N PRO A 308 17.60 -10.86 19.03
CA PRO A 308 18.48 -10.27 18.03
C PRO A 308 19.75 -11.13 17.93
N ALA A 309 20.20 -11.38 16.70
CA ALA A 309 21.48 -12.06 16.49
C ALA A 309 22.55 -11.26 17.24
N SER A 310 23.25 -11.91 18.18
CA SER A 310 24.31 -11.28 18.96
C SER A 310 25.35 -10.70 18.00
N ASP A 311 25.44 -9.36 17.95
CA ASP A 311 26.39 -8.51 17.22
C ASP A 311 27.34 -9.24 16.24
N GLY A 312 26.83 -9.58 15.06
CA GLY A 312 27.64 -10.00 13.91
C GLY A 312 28.05 -11.47 13.86
N ALA A 313 27.56 -12.33 14.75
CA ALA A 313 27.69 -13.77 14.55
C ALA A 313 26.70 -14.21 13.47
N THR A 314 27.17 -14.40 12.23
CA THR A 314 26.44 -15.19 11.24
C THR A 314 26.12 -16.52 11.91
N PRO A 315 24.83 -16.91 12.04
CA PRO A 315 24.50 -18.21 12.61
C PRO A 315 25.24 -19.27 11.80
N GLU A 316 26.08 -20.06 12.46
CA GLU A 316 26.73 -21.18 11.78
C GLU A 316 25.63 -22.01 11.12
N PRO A 317 25.81 -22.40 9.83
CA PRO A 317 24.86 -23.26 9.16
C PRO A 317 24.56 -24.42 10.09
N THR A 318 23.31 -24.56 10.52
CA THR A 318 22.94 -25.68 11.38
C THR A 318 23.26 -26.93 10.57
N GLU A 319 24.31 -27.63 10.99
CA GLU A 319 24.79 -28.83 10.32
C GLU A 319 23.58 -29.74 10.17
N ALA A 320 23.17 -29.99 8.92
CA ALA A 320 21.99 -30.80 8.65
C ALA A 320 22.13 -32.10 9.46
N PRO A 321 21.10 -32.51 10.23
CA PRO A 321 21.20 -33.70 11.06
C PRO A 321 21.71 -34.84 10.19
N PRO A 322 22.76 -35.56 10.62
CA PRO A 322 23.44 -36.55 9.79
C PRO A 322 22.40 -37.48 9.22
N GLY A 323 22.21 -37.40 7.90
CA GLY A 323 21.15 -38.10 7.20
C GLY A 323 21.20 -39.57 7.58
N GLU A 324 20.11 -40.07 8.17
CA GLU A 324 19.93 -41.51 8.37
C GLU A 324 20.02 -42.17 6.99
N THR A 325 21.20 -42.71 6.69
CA THR A 325 21.40 -43.60 5.55
C THR A 325 20.51 -44.81 5.76
N SER A 326 19.32 -44.77 5.20
CA SER A 326 18.43 -45.92 5.10
C SER A 326 19.15 -47.01 4.32
N SER A 327 19.73 -47.96 5.05
CA SER A 327 20.26 -49.20 4.48
C SER A 327 19.11 -49.99 3.87
N PRO A 328 19.16 -50.32 2.56
CA PRO A 328 18.20 -51.24 1.97
C PRO A 328 18.38 -52.64 2.56
N ARG A 329 17.28 -53.26 2.98
CA ARG A 329 17.18 -54.70 3.23
C ARG A 329 16.45 -55.38 2.10
#